data_AF-A0A9W6NBE9-F1
#
_entry.id   AF-A0A9W6NBE9-F1
#
_cell.length_a   1.000
_cell.length_b   1.000
_cell.length_c   1.000
_cell.angle_alpha   90.00
_cell.angle_beta   90.00
_cell.angle_gamma   90.00
#
_symmetry.space_group_name_H-M   'P 1'
#
loop_
_entity.id
_entity.type
_entity.pdbx_description
1 polymer ?
#
loop_
_entity_poly.entity_id
_entity_poly.type
_entity_poly.pdbx_seq_one_letter_code
_entity_poly.pdbx_strand_id
1 'polypeptide(L)'
;MPCTSIKRPTHSTSLETPAGSVGAKPPHKPKHIWALRTRLQIANRVRDLAMFNLAIDSKLRGCDLVTLKVGDVFSGSGIRTRSVVVQHKTGQPVPFEITEPTKGALAAWLAIRRAKGSDWLLPSRSHSGVHVIRQYGRLVDQWVSLIGLNPADNGTHSLRRTKVSILYKRTGNLRACQLLLGHTKLESTVRYLGIEVDDALSLSEQTEI
;
A
#
# COMPACT_ATOMS: atom_id res chain seq x y z
N MET A 1 42.50 11.60 47.63
CA MET A 1 42.13 10.16 47.58
C MET A 1 40.60 10.08 47.55
N PRO A 2 40.03 9.19 46.73
CA PRO A 2 38.88 9.38 45.83
C PRO A 2 37.53 9.04 46.52
N CYS A 3 36.35 9.44 46.04
CA CYS A 3 35.69 8.79 44.90
C CYS A 3 34.49 9.61 44.39
N THR A 4 34.55 9.94 43.10
CA THR A 4 33.50 10.48 42.25
C THR A 4 32.42 9.43 42.02
N SER A 5 31.21 9.65 42.52
CA SER A 5 30.03 8.86 42.12
C SER A 5 29.28 9.58 41.01
N ILE A 6 29.57 9.18 39.78
CA ILE A 6 28.87 9.57 38.55
C ILE A 6 27.43 9.04 38.64
N LYS A 7 26.45 9.93 38.85
CA LYS A 7 25.04 9.61 38.62
C LYS A 7 24.78 9.60 37.10
N ARG A 8 24.51 8.43 36.53
CA ARG A 8 23.99 8.29 35.16
C ARG A 8 22.60 8.92 35.07
N PRO A 9 22.30 9.74 34.05
CA PRO A 9 20.92 10.09 33.77
C PRO A 9 20.25 8.90 33.06
N THR A 10 19.26 8.30 33.71
CA THR A 10 18.32 7.36 33.09
C THR A 10 17.36 8.17 32.23
N HIS A 11 17.69 8.39 30.97
CA HIS A 11 16.72 8.85 29.97
C HIS A 11 15.92 7.64 29.47
N SER A 12 14.86 7.27 30.19
CA SER A 12 13.71 6.57 29.60
C SER A 12 12.68 7.61 29.20
N THR A 13 12.97 8.36 28.14
CA THR A 13 11.98 9.26 27.54
C THR A 13 11.27 8.48 26.44
N SER A 14 10.15 7.86 26.80
CA SER A 14 9.13 7.47 25.83
C SER A 14 8.72 8.73 25.07
N LEU A 15 9.12 8.82 23.79
CA LEU A 15 8.69 9.87 22.88
C LEU A 15 7.18 9.71 22.63
N GLU A 16 6.39 10.35 23.49
CA GLU A 16 5.03 10.75 23.17
C GLU A 16 5.09 11.71 21.98
N THR A 17 4.46 11.33 20.87
CA THR A 17 4.38 12.16 19.68
C THR A 17 3.40 13.31 19.97
N PRO A 18 3.73 14.59 19.69
CA PRO A 18 2.84 15.69 20.00
C PRO A 18 1.56 15.60 19.16
N ALA A 19 0.43 15.76 19.85
CA ALA A 19 -0.88 15.93 19.24
C ALA A 19 -0.90 17.21 18.39
N GLY A 20 -1.04 17.10 17.06
CA GLY A 20 -1.05 18.27 16.19
C GLY A 20 -1.09 18.06 14.67
N SER A 21 -1.16 16.82 14.17
CA SER A 21 -1.61 16.57 12.80
C SER A 21 -2.56 15.37 12.83
N VAL A 22 -3.66 15.43 12.10
CA VAL A 22 -4.41 14.21 11.76
C VAL A 22 -3.47 13.40 10.87
N GLY A 23 -2.64 12.58 11.51
CA GLY A 23 -1.52 11.90 10.89
C GLY A 23 -2.00 11.05 9.74
N ALA A 24 -1.36 11.18 8.58
CA ALA A 24 -1.68 10.35 7.44
C ALA A 24 -1.56 8.86 7.84
N LYS A 25 -2.63 8.08 7.63
CA LYS A 25 -2.71 6.66 8.01
C LYS A 25 -1.44 5.89 7.59
N PRO A 26 -0.72 5.22 8.52
CA PRO A 26 0.61 4.69 8.26
C PRO A 26 0.63 3.57 7.21
N PRO A 27 1.77 3.36 6.53
CA PRO A 27 1.99 2.19 5.68
C PRO A 27 2.08 0.89 6.50
N HIS A 28 1.74 -0.24 5.89
CA HIS A 28 1.88 -1.54 6.53
C HIS A 28 3.35 -1.99 6.58
N LYS A 29 3.77 -2.53 7.72
CA LYS A 29 5.08 -3.18 7.88
C LYS A 29 5.10 -4.53 7.14
N PRO A 30 6.27 -5.04 6.70
CA PRO A 30 6.35 -6.35 6.03
C PRO A 30 5.66 -7.49 6.81
N LYS A 31 5.80 -7.52 8.14
CA LYS A 31 5.11 -8.47 9.01
C LYS A 31 3.58 -8.40 8.93
N HIS A 32 3.01 -7.21 8.75
CA HIS A 32 1.57 -7.02 8.59
C HIS A 32 1.12 -7.54 7.22
N ILE A 33 1.89 -7.29 6.15
CA ILE A 33 1.59 -7.79 4.80
C ILE A 33 1.58 -9.32 4.79
N TRP A 34 2.59 -9.93 5.41
CA TRP A 34 2.67 -11.39 5.55
C TRP A 34 1.47 -11.93 6.33
N ALA A 35 1.19 -11.38 7.52
CA ALA A 35 0.08 -11.84 8.36
C ALA A 35 -1.28 -11.71 7.64
N LEU A 36 -1.53 -10.61 6.93
CA LEU A 36 -2.75 -10.42 6.16
C LEU A 36 -2.88 -11.44 5.02
N ARG A 37 -1.82 -11.67 4.24
CA ARG A 37 -1.81 -12.70 3.19
C ARG A 37 -2.15 -14.07 3.77
N THR A 38 -1.47 -14.46 4.84
CA THR A 38 -1.69 -15.74 5.52
C THR A 38 -3.14 -15.88 6.01
N ARG A 39 -3.70 -14.87 6.69
CA ARG A 39 -5.08 -14.92 7.19
C ARG A 39 -6.10 -15.01 6.05
N LEU A 40 -5.90 -14.25 4.96
CA LEU A 40 -6.79 -14.30 3.80
C LEU A 40 -6.70 -15.64 3.06
N GLN A 41 -5.51 -16.25 2.99
CA GLN A 41 -5.30 -17.57 2.41
C GLN A 41 -5.96 -18.67 3.24
N ILE A 42 -5.73 -18.71 4.56
CA ILE A 42 -6.33 -19.70 5.46
C ILE A 42 -7.86 -19.63 5.44
N ALA A 43 -8.42 -18.41 5.40
CA ALA A 43 -9.87 -18.20 5.31
C ALA A 43 -10.45 -18.43 3.90
N ASN A 44 -9.64 -18.88 2.93
CA ASN A 44 -10.01 -19.08 1.53
C ASN A 44 -10.72 -17.85 0.89
N ARG A 45 -10.33 -16.63 1.29
CA ARG A 45 -10.90 -15.37 0.76
C ARG A 45 -10.19 -15.00 -0.55
N VAL A 46 -10.33 -15.82 -1.59
CA VAL A 46 -9.58 -15.72 -2.86
C VAL A 46 -9.65 -14.33 -3.50
N ARG A 47 -10.86 -13.76 -3.63
CA ARG A 47 -11.06 -12.41 -4.18
C ARG A 47 -10.32 -11.34 -3.39
N ASP A 48 -10.41 -11.42 -2.08
CA ASP A 48 -9.89 -10.40 -1.18
C ASP A 48 -8.37 -10.46 -1.13
N LEU A 49 -7.79 -11.66 -1.20
CA LEU A 49 -6.34 -11.84 -1.38
C LEU A 49 -5.86 -11.23 -2.70
N ALA A 50 -6.58 -11.47 -3.81
CA ALA A 50 -6.26 -10.89 -5.11
C ALA A 50 -6.32 -9.36 -5.07
N MET A 51 -7.39 -8.80 -4.47
CA MET A 51 -7.57 -7.36 -4.30
C MET A 51 -6.48 -6.74 -3.41
N PHE A 52 -6.18 -7.35 -2.27
CA PHE A 52 -5.16 -6.89 -1.34
C PHE A 52 -3.78 -6.84 -2.01
N ASN A 53 -3.38 -7.94 -2.68
CA ASN A 53 -2.10 -8.02 -3.37
C ASN A 53 -2.00 -6.97 -4.49
N LEU A 54 -3.05 -6.82 -5.30
CA LEU A 54 -3.09 -5.83 -6.37
C LEU A 54 -3.10 -4.39 -5.83
N ALA A 55 -3.73 -4.11 -4.68
CA ALA A 55 -3.69 -2.78 -4.06
C ALA A 55 -2.26 -2.37 -3.67
N ILE A 56 -1.49 -3.30 -3.12
CA ILE A 56 -0.08 -3.08 -2.74
C ILE A 56 0.81 -2.90 -3.98
N ASP A 57 0.62 -3.74 -4.99
CA ASP A 57 1.43 -3.73 -6.21
C ASP A 57 1.11 -2.54 -7.12
N SER A 58 -0.16 -2.22 -7.32
CA SER A 58 -0.57 -1.15 -8.22
C SER A 58 -0.37 0.24 -7.64
N LYS A 59 -0.42 0.35 -6.31
CA LYS A 59 -0.36 1.62 -5.57
C LYS A 59 -1.43 2.62 -6.09
N LEU A 60 -2.51 2.12 -6.68
CA LEU A 60 -3.58 2.95 -7.23
C LEU A 60 -4.43 3.56 -6.10
N ARG A 61 -5.16 4.65 -6.40
CA ARG A 61 -6.16 5.15 -5.46
C ARG A 61 -7.30 4.14 -5.39
N GLY A 62 -8.05 4.17 -4.29
CA GLY A 62 -9.20 3.29 -4.13
C GLY A 62 -10.16 3.35 -5.32
N CYS A 63 -10.42 4.55 -5.87
CA CYS A 63 -11.32 4.73 -7.01
C CYS A 63 -10.82 4.06 -8.27
N ASP A 64 -9.53 4.21 -8.56
CA ASP A 64 -8.92 3.64 -9.75
C ASP A 64 -8.83 2.10 -9.62
N LEU A 65 -8.55 1.58 -8.41
CA LEU A 65 -8.43 0.15 -8.15
C LEU A 65 -9.78 -0.59 -8.31
N VAL A 66 -10.86 -0.04 -7.76
CA VAL A 66 -12.17 -0.71 -7.78
C VAL A 66 -12.83 -0.70 -9.15
N THR A 67 -12.38 0.17 -10.05
CA THR A 67 -12.83 0.27 -11.44
C THR A 67 -11.93 -0.47 -12.43
N LEU A 68 -11.00 -1.31 -11.97
CA LEU A 68 -10.20 -2.12 -12.89
C LEU A 68 -11.07 -3.15 -13.60
N LYS A 69 -10.81 -3.34 -14.89
CA LYS A 69 -11.35 -4.42 -15.72
C LYS A 69 -10.35 -5.57 -15.81
N VAL A 70 -10.85 -6.74 -16.19
CA VAL A 70 -10.01 -7.92 -16.40
C VAL A 70 -8.92 -7.64 -17.45
N GLY A 71 -9.26 -6.94 -18.55
CA GLY A 71 -8.31 -6.59 -19.62
C GLY A 71 -7.15 -5.69 -19.19
N ASP A 72 -7.30 -4.95 -18.07
CA ASP A 72 -6.23 -4.10 -17.53
C ASP A 72 -5.08 -4.94 -16.95
N VAL A 73 -5.38 -6.14 -16.44
CA VAL A 73 -4.40 -7.01 -15.77
C VAL A 73 -4.15 -8.33 -16.50
N PHE A 74 -5.03 -8.72 -17.41
CA PHE A 74 -4.97 -9.96 -18.15
C PHE A 74 -4.92 -9.69 -19.66
N SER A 75 -4.05 -10.41 -20.36
CA SER A 75 -4.04 -10.52 -21.82
C SER A 75 -4.20 -11.98 -22.20
N GLY A 76 -4.57 -12.32 -23.44
CA GLY A 76 -4.86 -13.71 -23.84
C GLY A 76 -3.82 -14.77 -23.45
N SER A 77 -2.56 -14.39 -23.20
CA SER A 77 -1.47 -15.25 -22.71
C SER A 77 -1.36 -15.41 -21.18
N GLY A 78 -2.18 -14.74 -20.38
CA GLY A 78 -2.13 -14.78 -18.91
C GLY A 78 -2.18 -13.40 -18.23
N ILE A 79 -1.89 -13.38 -16.93
CA ILE A 79 -1.76 -12.13 -16.16
C ILE A 79 -0.50 -11.39 -16.62
N ARG A 80 -0.64 -10.11 -16.94
CA ARG A 80 0.44 -9.24 -17.41
C ARG A 80 1.54 -9.10 -16.34
N THR A 81 2.77 -8.87 -16.76
CA THR A 81 3.88 -8.53 -15.84
C THR A 81 3.81 -7.07 -15.37
N ARG A 82 3.31 -6.20 -16.24
CA ARG A 82 3.11 -4.76 -16.00
C ARG A 82 1.80 -4.31 -16.62
N SER A 83 1.21 -3.30 -16.01
CA SER A 83 0.01 -2.61 -16.50
C SER A 83 0.16 -1.11 -16.31
N VAL A 84 -0.68 -0.34 -16.99
CA VAL A 84 -0.75 1.12 -16.91
C VAL A 84 -2.21 1.52 -16.79
N VAL A 85 -2.52 2.34 -15.80
CA VAL A 85 -3.88 2.85 -15.57
C VAL A 85 -3.83 4.36 -15.46
N VAL A 86 -4.70 5.04 -16.21
CA VAL A 86 -4.86 6.50 -16.13
C VAL A 86 -5.66 6.82 -14.86
N GLN A 87 -5.06 7.57 -13.95
CA GLN A 87 -5.72 7.92 -12.68
C GLN A 87 -6.82 8.95 -12.89
N HIS A 88 -7.98 8.72 -12.29
CA HIS A 88 -9.11 9.63 -12.39
C HIS A 88 -8.80 11.04 -11.86
N LYS A 89 -8.06 11.15 -10.75
CA LYS A 89 -7.81 12.44 -10.08
C LYS A 89 -6.90 13.37 -10.87
N THR A 90 -5.85 12.82 -11.49
CA THR A 90 -4.75 13.60 -12.07
C THR A 90 -4.64 13.48 -13.58
N GLY A 91 -5.37 12.55 -14.20
CA GLY A 91 -5.23 12.21 -15.62
C GLY A 91 -3.87 11.58 -15.97
N GLN A 92 -3.04 11.27 -14.97
CA GLN A 92 -1.69 10.75 -15.21
C GLN A 92 -1.72 9.23 -15.40
N PRO A 93 -1.00 8.69 -16.41
CA PRO A 93 -0.79 7.26 -16.53
C PRO A 93 0.11 6.78 -15.40
N VAL A 94 -0.32 5.74 -14.68
CA VAL A 94 0.46 5.12 -13.63
C VAL A 94 0.84 3.70 -14.02
N PRO A 95 2.12 3.47 -14.38
CA PRO A 95 2.61 2.13 -14.60
C PRO A 95 2.79 1.41 -13.26
N PHE A 96 2.49 0.12 -13.25
CA PHE A 96 2.79 -0.75 -12.11
C PHE A 96 3.12 -2.16 -12.56
N GLU A 97 3.96 -2.80 -11.77
CA GLU A 97 4.29 -4.21 -11.87
C GLU A 97 3.24 -5.08 -11.16
N ILE A 98 3.00 -6.28 -11.70
CA ILE A 98 2.19 -7.32 -11.08
C ILE A 98 3.14 -8.44 -10.66
N THR A 99 3.39 -8.56 -9.36
CA THR A 99 4.34 -9.55 -8.83
C THR A 99 3.78 -10.96 -8.89
N GLU A 100 4.64 -11.98 -8.84
CA GLU A 100 4.22 -13.40 -8.89
C GLU A 100 3.15 -13.77 -7.85
N PRO A 101 3.23 -13.33 -6.57
CA PRO A 101 2.16 -13.57 -5.60
C PRO A 101 0.81 -12.97 -6.03
N THR A 102 0.83 -11.80 -6.67
CA THR A 102 -0.37 -11.13 -7.19
C THR A 102 -0.90 -11.85 -8.42
N LYS A 103 -0.03 -12.31 -9.33
CA LYS A 103 -0.42 -13.11 -10.49
C LYS A 103 -1.12 -14.40 -10.06
N GLY A 104 -0.55 -15.14 -9.11
CA GLY A 104 -1.15 -16.36 -8.59
C GLY A 104 -2.54 -16.12 -7.98
N ALA A 105 -2.68 -15.08 -7.15
CA ALA A 105 -3.96 -14.72 -6.55
C ALA A 105 -5.01 -14.28 -7.60
N LEU A 106 -4.61 -13.48 -8.59
CA LEU A 106 -5.48 -13.07 -9.69
C LEU A 106 -5.90 -14.25 -10.57
N ALA A 107 -4.97 -15.15 -10.90
CA ALA A 107 -5.26 -16.35 -11.68
C ALA A 107 -6.29 -17.24 -10.97
N ALA A 108 -6.10 -17.50 -9.67
CA ALA A 108 -7.07 -18.24 -8.86
C ALA A 108 -8.45 -17.58 -8.84
N TRP A 109 -8.49 -16.25 -8.71
CA TRP A 109 -9.75 -15.49 -8.73
C TRP A 109 -10.46 -15.55 -10.09
N LEU A 110 -9.72 -15.37 -11.19
CA LEU A 110 -10.29 -15.41 -12.54
C LEU A 110 -10.77 -16.80 -12.94
N ALA A 111 -10.08 -17.86 -12.50
CA ALA A 111 -10.49 -19.25 -12.74
C ALA A 111 -11.88 -19.56 -12.15
N ILE A 112 -12.17 -19.05 -10.95
CA ILE A 112 -13.49 -19.20 -10.31
C ILE A 112 -14.57 -18.43 -11.08
N ARG A 113 -14.23 -17.27 -11.63
CA ARG A 113 -15.21 -16.36 -12.24
C ARG A 113 -15.55 -16.63 -13.69
N ARG A 114 -14.66 -17.24 -14.46
CA ARG A 114 -14.81 -17.38 -15.92
C ARG A 114 -15.14 -16.03 -16.60
N ALA A 115 -14.52 -14.95 -16.13
CA ALA A 115 -14.82 -13.58 -16.54
C ALA A 115 -14.22 -13.24 -17.91
N LYS A 116 -14.89 -12.35 -18.65
CA LYS A 116 -14.41 -11.77 -19.92
C LYS A 116 -13.56 -10.54 -19.67
N GLY A 117 -12.77 -10.14 -20.67
CA GLY A 117 -11.87 -8.98 -20.58
C GLY A 117 -12.56 -7.65 -20.23
N SER A 118 -13.81 -7.46 -20.66
CA SER A 118 -14.62 -6.26 -20.40
C SER A 118 -15.20 -6.20 -18.99
N ASP A 119 -15.20 -7.32 -18.27
CA ASP A 119 -15.83 -7.42 -16.95
C ASP A 119 -14.99 -6.69 -15.92
N TRP A 120 -15.65 -6.19 -14.87
CA TRP A 120 -14.95 -5.68 -13.70
C TRP A 120 -14.10 -6.78 -13.06
N LEU A 121 -12.85 -6.47 -12.78
CA LEU A 121 -11.90 -7.38 -12.16
C LEU A 121 -12.38 -7.78 -10.76
N LEU A 122 -12.87 -6.80 -10.00
CA LEU A 122 -13.28 -6.93 -8.60
C LEU A 122 -14.72 -6.41 -8.43
N PRO A 123 -15.75 -7.18 -8.82
CA PRO A 123 -17.14 -6.77 -8.69
C PRO A 123 -17.60 -6.83 -7.23
N SER A 124 -18.60 -6.01 -6.92
CA SER A 124 -19.30 -6.07 -5.64
C SER A 124 -20.05 -7.38 -5.43
N ARG A 125 -20.20 -7.80 -4.16
CA ARG A 125 -21.02 -8.98 -3.79
C ARG A 125 -22.51 -8.65 -3.79
N SER A 126 -22.89 -7.38 -3.58
CA SER A 126 -24.26 -6.95 -3.30
C SER A 126 -24.95 -6.24 -4.46
N HIS A 127 -24.20 -5.84 -5.49
CA HIS A 127 -24.71 -5.24 -6.71
C HIS A 127 -23.91 -5.80 -7.88
N SER A 128 -24.59 -6.13 -8.98
CA SER A 128 -23.97 -6.52 -10.24
C SER A 128 -23.20 -5.33 -10.83
N GLY A 129 -21.98 -5.09 -10.36
CA GLY A 129 -21.19 -3.94 -10.79
C GLY A 129 -19.93 -3.66 -9.98
N VAL A 130 -19.46 -2.43 -10.07
CA VAL A 130 -18.23 -1.86 -9.47
C VAL A 130 -18.31 -1.85 -7.94
N HIS A 131 -17.19 -2.13 -7.27
CA HIS A 131 -17.07 -1.86 -5.84
C HIS A 131 -17.11 -0.35 -5.55
N VAL A 132 -18.06 0.11 -4.74
CA VAL A 132 -18.03 1.50 -4.26
C VAL A 132 -16.86 1.67 -3.29
N ILE A 133 -16.21 2.84 -3.30
CA ILE A 133 -15.07 3.17 -2.40
C ILE A 133 -15.33 2.79 -0.95
N ARG A 134 -16.56 3.02 -0.47
CA ARG A 134 -16.97 2.74 0.90
C ARG A 134 -16.92 1.25 1.21
N GLN A 135 -17.29 0.39 0.25
CA GLN A 135 -17.21 -1.05 0.42
C GLN A 135 -15.75 -1.52 0.47
N TYR A 136 -14.89 -0.96 -0.38
CA TYR A 136 -13.46 -1.25 -0.31
C TYR A 136 -12.86 -0.82 1.04
N GLY A 137 -13.20 0.38 1.55
CA GLY A 137 -12.80 0.82 2.89
C GLY A 137 -13.18 -0.19 3.98
N ARG A 138 -14.44 -0.64 4.00
CA ARG A 138 -14.91 -1.67 4.94
C ARG A 138 -14.17 -3.00 4.82
N LEU A 139 -13.79 -3.41 3.61
CA LEU A 139 -12.96 -4.61 3.43
C LEU A 139 -11.59 -4.43 4.05
N VAL A 140 -10.96 -3.27 3.87
CA VAL A 140 -9.68 -2.95 4.52
C VAL A 140 -9.82 -2.97 6.03
N ASP A 141 -10.87 -2.36 6.59
CA ASP A 141 -11.14 -2.36 8.03
C ASP A 141 -11.26 -3.79 8.59
N GLN A 142 -11.94 -4.68 7.85
CA GLN A 142 -12.02 -6.09 8.21
C GLN A 142 -10.65 -6.76 8.15
N TRP A 143 -9.89 -6.55 7.09
CA TRP A 143 -8.58 -7.18 6.92
C TRP A 143 -7.63 -6.80 8.05
N VAL A 144 -7.52 -5.50 8.37
CA VAL A 144 -6.61 -5.04 9.43
C VAL A 144 -7.04 -5.53 10.81
N SER A 145 -8.35 -5.64 11.06
CA SER A 145 -8.89 -6.26 12.28
C SER A 145 -8.47 -7.73 12.42
N LEU A 146 -8.34 -8.48 11.31
CA LEU A 146 -7.91 -9.88 11.33
C LEU A 146 -6.51 -10.07 11.93
N ILE A 147 -5.67 -9.05 11.93
CA ILE A 147 -4.30 -9.11 12.48
C ILE A 147 -4.15 -8.26 13.75
N GLY A 148 -5.27 -7.84 14.36
CA GLY A 148 -5.29 -7.08 15.61
C GLY A 148 -4.88 -5.61 15.47
N LEU A 149 -4.90 -5.05 14.25
CA LEU A 149 -4.67 -3.62 14.05
C LEU A 149 -5.98 -2.83 14.15
N ASN A 150 -5.90 -1.61 14.66
CA ASN A 150 -7.02 -0.69 14.76
C ASN A 150 -7.44 -0.17 13.36
N PRO A 151 -8.70 -0.38 12.93
CA PRO A 151 -9.20 0.15 11.66
C PRO A 151 -9.21 1.69 11.59
N ALA A 152 -9.33 2.39 12.72
CA ALA A 152 -9.30 3.85 12.71
C ALA A 152 -7.98 4.39 12.14
N ASP A 153 -6.88 3.70 12.42
CA ASP A 153 -5.53 4.08 12.03
C ASP A 153 -5.15 3.57 10.63
N ASN A 154 -5.91 2.63 10.06
CA ASN A 154 -5.56 1.98 8.79
C ASN A 154 -6.64 2.23 7.72
N GLY A 155 -6.27 2.18 6.45
CA GLY A 155 -7.26 2.41 5.39
C GLY A 155 -6.70 2.17 3.99
N THR A 156 -7.51 2.49 2.99
CA THR A 156 -7.14 2.30 1.57
C THR A 156 -5.85 3.04 1.19
N HIS A 157 -5.61 4.20 1.81
CA HIS A 157 -4.36 4.94 1.68
C HIS A 157 -3.16 4.24 2.33
N SER A 158 -3.34 3.50 3.43
CA SER A 158 -2.27 2.70 4.05
C SER A 158 -1.72 1.68 3.06
N LEU A 159 -2.60 0.95 2.36
CA LEU A 159 -2.21 -0.01 1.33
C LEU A 159 -1.44 0.68 0.20
N ARG A 160 -1.98 1.76 -0.35
CA ARG A 160 -1.31 2.54 -1.40
C ARG A 160 0.07 3.06 -1.00
N ARG A 161 0.24 3.52 0.24
CA ARG A 161 1.52 4.04 0.77
C ARG A 161 2.56 2.93 0.94
N THR A 162 2.12 1.73 1.30
CA THR A 162 2.98 0.64 1.78
C THR A 162 4.21 0.39 0.91
N LYS A 163 4.02 0.05 -0.38
CA LYS A 163 5.14 -0.31 -1.26
C LYS A 163 6.03 0.88 -1.60
N VAL A 164 5.45 2.07 -1.72
CA VAL A 164 6.19 3.30 -2.05
C VAL A 164 7.02 3.79 -0.87
N SER A 165 6.49 3.72 0.35
CA SER A 165 7.26 4.03 1.57
C SER A 165 8.43 3.08 1.76
N ILE A 166 8.26 1.79 1.49
CA ILE A 166 9.37 0.82 1.54
C ILE A 166 10.41 1.12 0.46
N LEU A 167 9.97 1.46 -0.76
CA LEU A 167 10.87 1.83 -1.85
C LEU A 167 11.70 3.06 -1.50
N TYR A 168 11.07 4.12 -1.00
CA TYR A 168 11.75 5.35 -0.61
C TYR A 168 12.81 5.10 0.46
N LYS A 169 12.45 4.37 1.54
CA LYS A 169 13.40 4.02 2.60
C LYS A 169 14.61 3.24 2.12
N ARG A 170 14.48 2.50 1.01
CA ARG A 170 15.57 1.71 0.44
C ARG A 170 16.46 2.50 -0.52
N THR A 171 15.90 3.50 -1.22
CA THR A 171 16.58 4.11 -2.37
C THR A 171 16.77 5.61 -2.29
N GLY A 172 16.05 6.31 -1.39
CA GLY A 172 15.96 7.77 -1.38
C GLY A 172 15.35 8.39 -2.65
N ASN A 173 14.95 7.59 -3.65
CA ASN A 173 14.58 8.09 -4.97
C ASN A 173 13.14 8.60 -4.98
N LEU A 174 12.99 9.88 -4.66
CA LEU A 174 11.70 10.55 -4.59
C LEU A 174 11.00 10.64 -5.96
N ARG A 175 11.77 10.78 -7.04
CA ARG A 175 11.22 10.85 -8.41
C ARG A 175 10.57 9.52 -8.82
N ALA A 176 11.21 8.40 -8.50
CA ALA A 176 10.62 7.07 -8.73
C ALA A 176 9.30 6.92 -7.96
N CYS A 177 9.25 7.38 -6.70
CA CYS A 177 8.04 7.37 -5.89
C CYS A 177 6.92 8.23 -6.49
N GLN A 178 7.25 9.42 -7.00
CA GLN A 178 6.30 10.32 -7.65
C GLN A 178 5.65 9.67 -8.87
N LEU A 179 6.45 9.03 -9.74
CA LEU A 179 5.98 8.35 -10.95
C LEU A 179 5.03 7.20 -10.59
N LEU A 180 5.40 6.36 -9.62
CA LEU A 180 4.60 5.22 -9.18
C LEU A 180 3.30 5.63 -8.45
N LEU A 181 3.24 6.86 -7.92
CA LEU A 181 2.02 7.41 -7.34
C LEU A 181 1.18 8.20 -8.35
N GLY A 182 1.74 8.60 -9.51
CA GLY A 182 1.05 9.48 -10.46
C GLY A 182 0.79 10.88 -9.90
N HIS A 183 1.71 11.39 -9.07
CA HIS A 183 1.63 12.75 -8.53
C HIS A 183 2.24 13.75 -9.52
N THR A 184 1.52 14.83 -9.83
CA THR A 184 2.00 15.88 -10.74
C THR A 184 3.10 16.73 -10.11
N LYS A 185 3.02 16.96 -8.80
CA LYS A 185 3.94 17.79 -8.02
C LYS A 185 4.81 16.94 -7.08
N LEU A 186 6.09 17.27 -6.96
CA LEU A 186 7.02 16.55 -6.10
C LEU A 186 6.67 16.76 -4.61
N GLU A 187 6.25 17.97 -4.26
CA GLU A 187 5.81 18.38 -2.92
C GLU A 187 4.64 17.51 -2.42
N SER A 188 3.77 17.09 -3.34
CA SER A 188 2.68 16.16 -3.00
C SER A 188 3.20 14.78 -2.60
N THR A 189 4.33 14.35 -3.16
CA THR A 189 4.98 13.09 -2.81
C THR A 189 5.72 13.21 -1.48
N VAL A 190 6.42 14.32 -1.23
CA VAL A 190 7.06 14.64 0.06
C VAL A 190 6.02 14.56 1.19
N ARG A 191 4.93 15.33 1.07
CA ARG A 191 3.85 15.33 2.06
C ARG A 191 3.17 13.97 2.22
N TYR A 192 3.02 13.21 1.14
CA TYR A 192 2.37 11.91 1.17
C TYR A 192 3.23 10.83 1.84
N LEU A 193 4.55 10.91 1.69
CA LEU A 193 5.48 10.00 2.36
C LEU A 193 5.80 10.43 3.79
N GLY A 194 5.60 11.71 4.12
CA GLY A 194 5.94 12.27 5.43
C GLY A 194 7.45 12.32 5.61
N ILE A 195 8.14 12.85 4.59
CA ILE A 195 9.60 12.98 4.59
C ILE A 195 9.94 14.20 5.43
N GLU A 196 10.73 13.98 6.47
CA GLU A 196 11.15 15.00 7.43
C GLU A 196 12.66 15.27 7.33
N VAL A 197 13.14 16.30 8.03
CA VAL A 197 14.57 16.66 8.06
C VAL A 197 15.43 15.50 8.58
N ASP A 198 14.95 14.72 9.55
CA ASP A 198 15.66 13.56 10.09
C ASP A 198 15.91 12.47 9.05
N ASP A 199 15.03 12.32 8.05
CA ASP A 199 15.26 11.39 6.93
C ASP A 199 16.45 11.85 6.08
N ALA A 200 16.62 13.17 5.90
CA ALA A 200 17.76 13.73 5.17
C ALA A 200 19.07 13.57 5.95
N LEU A 201 19.05 13.77 7.27
CA LEU A 201 20.21 13.56 8.14
C LEU A 201 20.65 12.10 8.13
N SER A 202 19.71 11.16 8.26
CA SER A 202 19.99 9.72 8.21
C SER A 202 20.67 9.28 6.91
N LEU A 203 20.27 9.85 5.77
CA LEU A 203 20.90 9.59 4.46
C LEU A 203 22.31 10.18 4.37
N SER A 204 22.52 11.36 4.96
CA SER A 204 23.83 12.00 5.02
C SER A 204 24.81 11.22 5.89
N GLU A 205 24.38 10.74 7.06
CA GLU A 205 25.20 9.94 7.97
C GLU A 205 25.68 8.62 7.34
N GLN A 206 24.85 8.02 6.48
CA GLN A 206 25.20 6.79 5.75
C GLN A 206 26.18 7.02 4.60
N THR A 207 26.45 8.28 4.25
CA THR A 207 27.37 8.65 3.17
C THR A 207 28.68 9.15 3.79
N GLU A 208 29.53 8.23 4.21
CA GLU A 208 30.92 8.55 4.58
C GLU A 208 31.70 8.94 3.32
N ILE A 209 32.36 10.10 3.34
CA ILE A 209 33.28 10.59 2.31
C ILE A 209 34.70 10.51 2.85
#